data_AF-A0A1F2ZXX1-F1
#
_entry.id   AF-A0A1F2ZXX1-F1
#
_cell.length_a   1.000
_cell.length_b   1.000
_cell.length_c   1.000
_cell.angle_alpha   90.00
_cell.angle_beta   90.00
_cell.angle_gamma   90.00
#
_symmetry.space_group_name_H-M   'P 1'
#
loop_
_entity.id
_entity.type
_entity.pdbx_description
1 polymer ?
#
loop_
_entity_poly.entity_id
_entity_poly.type
_entity_poly.pdbx_seq_one_letter_code
_entity_poly.pdbx_strand_id
1 'polypeptide(L)'
;MKIRRPATPAERTALAALTALASLMSAASALGQGAPRQVCTQEYAPVCARLGGATITYSNRCFAEAAGAQVIAPGRCAAGSPPAPTPGTR
;
A
#
# COMPACT_ATOMS: atom_id res chain seq x y z
N MET A 1 -26.01 51.64 13.87
CA MET A 1 -25.21 51.71 12.63
C MET A 1 -23.83 51.09 12.88
N LYS A 2 -23.47 50.01 12.19
CA LYS A 2 -22.13 49.38 12.22
C LYS A 2 -21.64 49.32 10.78
N ILE A 3 -20.70 50.20 10.45
CA ILE A 3 -20.17 50.37 9.10
C ILE A 3 -19.26 49.16 8.83
N ARG A 4 -19.68 48.25 7.95
CA ARG A 4 -18.82 47.14 7.50
C ARG A 4 -17.69 47.75 6.67
N ARG A 5 -16.45 47.68 7.16
CA ARG A 5 -15.29 48.12 6.38
C ARG A 5 -15.05 47.12 5.24
N PRO A 6 -14.86 47.56 3.99
CA PRO A 6 -14.48 46.66 2.92
C PRO A 6 -13.05 46.16 3.17
N ALA A 7 -12.86 44.84 3.10
CA ALA A 7 -11.54 44.21 3.20
C ALA A 7 -10.61 44.77 2.11
N THR A 8 -9.43 45.23 2.52
CA THR A 8 -8.42 45.74 1.59
C THR A 8 -7.87 44.60 0.72
N PRO A 9 -7.39 44.87 -0.50
CA PRO A 9 -6.83 43.82 -1.37
C PRO A 9 -5.68 43.03 -0.74
N ALA A 10 -5.00 43.59 0.28
CA ALA A 10 -3.96 42.92 1.06
C ALA A 10 -4.49 41.81 2.00
N GLU A 11 -5.74 41.90 2.45
CA GLU A 11 -6.36 40.91 3.35
C GLU A 11 -6.79 39.65 2.59
N ARG A 12 -7.14 39.82 1.30
CA ARG A 12 -7.52 38.73 0.39
C ARG A 12 -6.32 37.90 -0.05
N THR A 13 -5.16 38.53 -0.27
CA THR A 13 -3.92 37.83 -0.63
C THR A 13 -3.36 37.03 0.54
N ALA A 14 -3.50 37.53 1.78
CA ALA A 14 -3.10 36.81 2.98
C ALA A 14 -3.90 35.50 3.18
N LEU A 15 -5.23 35.54 2.97
CA LEU A 15 -6.07 34.35 3.08
C LEU A 15 -5.77 33.32 1.98
N ALA A 16 -5.53 33.78 0.74
CA ALA A 16 -5.17 32.92 -0.38
C ALA A 16 -3.80 32.23 -0.19
N ALA A 17 -2.81 32.96 0.35
CA ALA A 17 -1.49 32.42 0.66
C ALA A 17 -1.55 31.35 1.76
N LEU A 18 -2.37 31.55 2.80
CA LEU A 18 -2.60 30.57 3.87
C LEU A 18 -3.25 29.28 3.33
N THR A 19 -4.24 29.39 2.44
CA THR A 19 -4.86 28.20 1.81
C THR A 19 -3.90 27.47 0.88
N ALA A 20 -3.04 28.18 0.13
CA ALA A 20 -2.06 27.57 -0.77
C ALA A 20 -0.99 26.76 -0.03
N LEU A 21 -0.55 27.23 1.14
CA LEU A 21 0.37 26.50 2.02
C LEU A 21 -0.25 25.23 2.61
N ALA A 22 -1.55 25.25 2.93
CA ALA A 22 -2.27 24.08 3.45
C ALA A 22 -2.46 22.96 2.40
N SER A 23 -2.65 23.32 1.13
CA SER A 23 -2.78 22.36 0.02
C SER A 23 -1.53 21.50 -0.20
N LEU A 24 -0.34 22.06 0.06
CA LEU A 24 0.93 21.35 -0.08
C LEU A 24 1.10 20.21 0.93
N MET A 25 0.39 20.24 2.07
CA MET A 25 0.49 19.22 3.12
C MET A 25 -0.48 18.04 2.93
N SER A 26 -1.42 18.11 1.98
CA SER A 26 -2.44 17.06 1.78
C SER A 26 -2.00 15.89 0.90
N ALA A 27 -0.76 15.87 0.41
CA ALA A 27 -0.25 14.79 -0.46
C ALA A 27 0.33 13.57 0.30
N ALA A 28 0.39 13.59 1.63
CA ALA A 28 1.06 12.54 2.42
C ALA A 28 0.18 11.34 2.83
N SER A 29 -1.13 11.37 2.57
CA SER A 29 -2.07 10.37 3.15
C SER A 29 -2.29 9.10 2.31
N ALA A 30 -1.41 8.76 1.38
CA ALA A 30 -1.53 7.51 0.58
C ALA A 30 -0.71 6.32 1.13
N LEU A 31 -0.09 6.43 2.31
CA LEU A 31 0.69 5.35 2.93
C LEU A 31 -0.03 4.78 4.15
N GLY A 32 -1.18 4.12 3.97
CA GLY A 32 -1.78 3.40 5.10
C GLY A 32 -3.28 3.23 5.08
N GLN A 33 -3.88 2.83 3.95
CA GLN A 33 -5.16 2.15 4.04
C GLN A 33 -4.89 0.79 4.69
N GLY A 34 -5.20 0.70 6.00
CA GLY A 34 -5.10 -0.55 6.75
C GLY A 34 -5.85 -1.64 5.98
N ALA A 35 -5.09 -2.61 5.47
CA ALA A 35 -5.66 -3.72 4.74
C ALA A 35 -6.74 -4.39 5.60
N PRO A 36 -7.86 -4.82 5.00
CA PRO A 36 -8.89 -5.56 5.73
C PRO A 36 -8.23 -6.73 6.46
N ARG A 37 -8.60 -6.96 7.73
CA ARG A 37 -8.12 -8.12 8.49
C ARG A 37 -8.69 -9.38 7.85
N GLN A 38 -7.89 -10.00 6.99
CA GLN A 38 -8.25 -11.22 6.26
C GLN A 38 -8.19 -12.41 7.22
N VAL A 39 -9.26 -13.21 7.29
CA VAL A 39 -9.26 -14.47 8.03
C VAL A 39 -8.80 -15.57 7.10
N CYS A 40 -7.73 -16.26 7.48
CA CYS A 40 -7.17 -17.36 6.69
C CYS A 40 -7.42 -18.71 7.36
N THR A 41 -7.63 -19.73 6.53
CA THR A 41 -7.62 -21.13 6.97
C THR A 41 -6.21 -21.53 7.37
N GLN A 42 -6.09 -22.57 8.20
CA GLN A 42 -4.82 -23.16 8.59
C GLN A 42 -4.32 -24.22 7.59
N GLU A 43 -4.85 -24.23 6.37
CA GLU A 43 -4.41 -25.14 5.32
C GLU A 43 -2.96 -24.84 4.91
N TYR A 44 -2.20 -25.90 4.69
CA TYR A 44 -0.81 -25.80 4.24
C TYR A 44 -0.69 -26.05 2.73
N ALA A 45 -0.58 -24.97 1.96
CA ALA A 45 -0.43 -24.95 0.50
C ALA A 45 0.57 -23.86 0.10
N PRO A 46 1.89 -24.09 0.29
CA PRO A 46 2.87 -23.02 0.32
C PRO A 46 3.00 -22.26 -1.00
N VAL A 47 3.28 -20.96 -0.90
CA VAL A 47 3.53 -20.08 -2.04
C VAL A 47 4.78 -19.22 -1.82
N CYS A 48 5.47 -18.88 -2.90
CA CYS A 48 6.57 -17.93 -2.89
C CYS A 48 6.03 -16.56 -3.30
N ALA A 49 6.20 -15.56 -2.45
CA ALA A 49 5.70 -14.22 -2.68
C ALA A 49 6.77 -13.15 -2.41
N ARG A 50 6.65 -11.99 -3.05
CA ARG A 50 7.54 -10.85 -2.90
C ARG A 50 6.93 -9.82 -1.95
N LEU A 51 7.67 -9.42 -0.93
CA LEU A 51 7.29 -8.35 0.00
C LEU A 51 8.50 -7.46 0.25
N GLY A 52 8.36 -6.14 0.05
CA GLY A 52 9.43 -5.18 0.34
C GLY A 52 10.76 -5.45 -0.38
N GLY A 53 10.73 -6.10 -1.55
CA GLY A 53 11.92 -6.43 -2.32
C GLY A 53 12.52 -7.82 -2.06
N ALA A 54 12.16 -8.49 -0.96
CA ALA A 54 12.57 -9.86 -0.65
C ALA A 54 11.53 -10.89 -1.11
N THR A 55 11.96 -12.14 -1.30
CA THR A 55 11.06 -13.28 -1.52
C THR A 55 10.90 -14.08 -0.23
N ILE A 56 9.65 -14.37 0.13
CA ILE A 56 9.25 -15.03 1.38
C ILE A 56 8.29 -16.18 1.05
N THR A 57 8.49 -17.31 1.73
CA THR A 57 7.54 -18.43 1.65
C THR A 57 6.41 -18.21 2.64
N TYR A 58 5.17 -18.23 2.15
CA TYR A 58 3.96 -18.19 2.97
C TYR A 58 3.32 -19.58 3.05
N SER A 59 2.68 -19.89 4.18
CA SER A 59 2.04 -21.19 4.42
C SER A 59 0.89 -21.49 3.46
N ASN A 60 0.19 -20.44 3.00
CA ASN A 60 -0.79 -20.50 1.93
C ASN A 60 -0.95 -19.12 1.27
N ARG A 61 -1.69 -19.08 0.15
CA ARG A 61 -2.00 -17.85 -0.61
C ARG A 61 -2.68 -16.78 0.24
N CYS A 62 -3.62 -17.15 1.10
CA CYS A 62 -4.34 -16.21 1.93
C CYS A 62 -3.40 -15.42 2.85
N PHE A 63 -2.44 -16.10 3.50
CA PHE A 63 -1.45 -15.43 4.35
C PHE A 63 -0.52 -14.50 3.55
N ALA A 64 -0.20 -14.82 2.29
CA ALA A 64 0.58 -13.92 1.45
C ALA A 64 -0.18 -12.63 1.12
N GLU A 65 -1.45 -12.76 0.74
CA GLU A 65 -2.33 -11.62 0.41
C GLU A 65 -2.60 -10.74 1.63
N ALA A 66 -2.85 -11.36 2.79
CA ALA A 66 -3.04 -10.65 4.06
C ALA A 66 -1.81 -9.82 4.47
N ALA A 67 -0.61 -10.26 4.09
CA ALA A 67 0.64 -9.54 4.29
C ALA A 67 0.92 -8.47 3.21
N GLY A 68 0.08 -8.36 2.18
CA GLY A 68 0.32 -7.50 1.02
C GLY A 68 1.45 -8.00 0.12
N ALA A 69 1.81 -9.29 0.20
CA ALA A 69 2.86 -9.88 -0.60
C ALA A 69 2.34 -10.32 -1.98
N GLN A 70 3.12 -10.08 -3.02
CA GLN A 70 2.76 -10.48 -4.39
C GLN A 70 3.22 -11.91 -4.65
N VAL A 71 2.30 -12.87 -4.83
CA VAL A 71 2.65 -14.26 -5.17
C VAL A 71 3.31 -14.33 -6.54
N ILE A 72 4.53 -14.89 -6.60
CA ILE A 72 5.34 -15.01 -7.83
C ILE A 72 5.48 -16.45 -8.33
N ALA A 73 5.33 -17.45 -7.45
CA ALA A 73 5.38 -18.85 -7.83
C ALA A 73 4.59 -19.74 -6.85
N PRO A 74 4.00 -20.86 -7.31
CA PRO A 74 3.49 -21.90 -6.42
C PRO A 74 4.64 -22.62 -5.71
N GLY A 75 4.38 -23.17 -4.53
CA GLY A 75 5.38 -23.86 -3.72
C GLY A 75 6.24 -22.90 -2.89
N ARG A 76 7.20 -23.45 -2.14
CA ARG A 76 8.12 -22.65 -1.33
C ARG A 76 9.09 -21.87 -2.21
N CYS A 77 9.60 -20.73 -1.72
CA CYS A 77 10.72 -20.08 -2.37
C CYS A 77 11.93 -21.01 -2.38
N ALA A 78 12.65 -21.02 -3.49
CA ALA A 78 13.90 -21.74 -3.59
C ALA A 78 14.94 -21.14 -2.63
N ALA A 79 15.21 -21.85 -1.52
CA ALA A 79 16.41 -21.59 -0.73
C ALA A 79 17.60 -22.14 -1.52
N GLY A 80 18.16 -21.35 -2.44
CA GLY A 80 19.38 -21.69 -3.16
C GLY A 80 19.36 -22.94 -4.04
N SER A 81 18.19 -23.46 -4.43
CA SER A 81 18.09 -24.53 -5.44
C SER A 81 17.54 -23.97 -6.76
N PRO A 82 18.04 -24.41 -7.94
CA PRO A 82 17.53 -23.92 -9.21
C PRO A 82 16.00 -24.12 -9.30
N PRO A 83 15.26 -23.21 -9.96
CA PRO A 83 13.82 -23.31 -10.07
C PRO A 83 13.44 -24.69 -10.60
N ALA A 84 12.54 -25.38 -9.89
CA ALA A 84 12.04 -26.67 -10.33
C ALA A 84 11.50 -26.54 -11.77
N PRO A 85 11.78 -27.50 -12.66
CA PRO A 85 11.20 -27.48 -14.00
C PRO A 85 9.68 -27.46 -13.85
N THR A 86 9.03 -26.45 -14.46
CA THR A 86 7.58 -26.40 -14.52
C THR A 86 7.09 -27.67 -15.21
N PRO A 87 6.20 -28.48 -14.59
CA PRO A 87 5.49 -29.51 -15.33
C PRO A 87 4.67 -28.77 -16.38
N GLY A 88 5.05 -28.93 -17.65
CA GLY A 88 4.33 -28.35 -18.77
C GLY A 88 2.85 -28.71 -18.66
N THR A 89 2.01 -27.69 -18.68
CA THR A 89 0.58 -27.84 -18.92
C THR A 89 0.41 -28.58 -20.24
N ARG A 90 -0.24 -29.75 -20.14
CA ARG A 90 -0.66 -30.64 -21.23
C ARG A 90 -1.35 -29.91 -22.37
#